data_AF-A0A6P0PYG0-F1
#
_entry.id   AF-A0A6P0PYG0-F1
#
_cell.length_a   1.000
_cell.length_b   1.000
_cell.length_c   1.000
_cell.angle_alpha   90.00
_cell.angle_beta   90.00
_cell.angle_gamma   90.00
#
_symmetry.space_group_name_H-M   'P 1'
#
loop_
_entity.id
_entity.type
_entity.pdbx_description
1 polymer ?
#
loop_
_entity_poly.entity_id
_entity_poly.type
_entity_poly.pdbx_seq_one_letter_code
_entity_poly.pdbx_strand_id
1 'polypeptide(L)'
;MADLFHKSGVLAAASVALGLAVMPTQPVSAATIKYDFTVDVETGDLAGNSYQGYFTYDDTFQFDSGFERFNSRSDDLSVVFDFNGVTYTEADDFLFPVGPYVDFQDGELLGLNFVPNFFVFDFPFEIRDEDNDRIGGDFFTYGDFFLGSGEGSVTYAKVGKVPEPATILGLSVLGASLLLGKKKGSSQNA
;
A
#
# COMPACT_ATOMS: atom_id res chain seq x y z
N MET A 1 -62.71 26.27 48.90
CA MET A 1 -61.25 26.35 48.73
C MET A 1 -60.69 25.07 49.34
N ALA A 2 -60.53 24.01 48.54
CA ALA A 2 -59.31 23.64 47.79
C ALA A 2 -58.20 23.20 48.77
N ASP A 3 -57.50 22.07 48.67
CA ASP A 3 -57.24 21.10 47.60
C ASP A 3 -56.55 19.87 48.28
N LEU A 4 -56.81 18.61 47.88
CA LEU A 4 -56.01 17.78 46.94
C LEU A 4 -54.80 17.05 47.63
N PHE A 5 -54.84 15.76 47.99
CA PHE A 5 -54.69 14.50 47.19
C PHE A 5 -53.24 13.95 47.03
N HIS A 6 -53.14 12.60 47.04
CA HIS A 6 -52.08 11.68 46.56
C HIS A 6 -50.84 11.44 47.45
N LYS A 7 -50.52 10.23 47.95
CA LYS A 7 -50.32 8.86 47.38
C LYS A 7 -48.94 8.68 46.72
N SER A 8 -48.15 7.80 47.36
CA SER A 8 -46.99 6.98 46.96
C SER A 8 -46.23 7.28 45.66
N GLY A 9 -44.89 7.35 45.76
CA GLY A 9 -44.00 7.25 44.61
C GLY A 9 -42.59 6.81 45.01
N VAL A 10 -42.34 5.51 45.06
CA VAL A 10 -40.97 4.96 45.06
C VAL A 10 -40.44 5.11 43.63
N LEU A 11 -39.41 5.94 43.45
CA LEU A 11 -38.69 6.05 42.18
C LEU A 11 -37.74 4.85 42.05
N ALA A 12 -38.14 3.85 41.27
CA ALA A 12 -37.22 2.84 40.76
C ALA A 12 -36.44 3.45 39.59
N ALA A 13 -35.16 3.77 39.81
CA ALA A 13 -34.25 4.12 38.74
C ALA A 13 -33.84 2.83 38.01
N ALA A 14 -34.43 2.57 36.83
CA ALA A 14 -33.97 1.52 35.94
C ALA A 14 -32.74 2.02 35.16
N SER A 15 -31.55 1.59 35.57
CA SER A 15 -30.31 1.78 34.81
C SER A 15 -30.25 0.75 33.68
N VAL A 16 -30.51 1.18 32.44
CA VAL A 16 -30.28 0.36 31.24
C VAL A 16 -28.78 0.43 30.92
N ALA A 17 -28.04 -0.62 31.24
CA ALA A 17 -26.66 -0.79 30.78
C ALA A 17 -26.67 -1.36 29.36
N LEU A 18 -26.39 -0.51 28.37
CA LEU A 18 -26.11 -0.94 27.00
C LEU A 18 -24.68 -1.50 26.96
N GLY A 19 -24.55 -2.81 27.12
CA GLY A 19 -23.30 -3.51 26.86
C GLY A 19 -23.05 -3.58 25.36
N LEU A 20 -22.30 -2.63 24.82
CA LEU A 20 -21.72 -2.76 23.48
C LEU A 20 -20.57 -3.77 23.60
N ALA A 21 -20.83 -5.02 23.19
CA ALA A 21 -19.76 -5.96 22.92
C ALA A 21 -18.94 -5.39 21.76
N VAL A 22 -17.76 -4.84 22.07
CA VAL A 22 -16.74 -4.57 21.07
C VAL A 22 -16.20 -5.93 20.64
N MET A 23 -16.79 -6.49 19.58
CA MET A 23 -16.08 -7.51 18.83
C MET A 23 -14.87 -6.80 18.20
N PRO A 24 -13.63 -7.33 18.33
CA PRO A 24 -12.56 -6.87 17.49
C PRO A 24 -12.92 -7.25 16.05
N THR A 25 -13.61 -6.36 15.35
CA THR A 25 -13.60 -6.37 13.89
C THR A 25 -12.17 -6.02 13.53
N GLN A 26 -11.36 -7.00 13.13
CA GLN A 26 -10.20 -6.69 12.31
C GLN A 26 -10.79 -6.07 11.05
N PRO A 27 -10.59 -4.76 10.77
CA PRO A 27 -10.85 -4.32 9.42
C PRO A 27 -9.80 -5.05 8.57
N VAL A 28 -10.21 -6.11 7.87
CA VAL A 28 -9.54 -6.50 6.63
C VAL A 28 -9.92 -5.40 5.63
N SER A 29 -9.36 -4.21 5.86
CA SER A 29 -9.30 -3.19 4.84
C SER A 29 -8.10 -3.57 4.03
N ALA A 30 -8.37 -3.92 2.77
CA ALA A 30 -7.42 -3.71 1.69
C ALA A 30 -6.62 -2.44 1.97
N ALA A 31 -5.31 -2.54 1.86
CA ALA A 31 -4.42 -1.41 1.96
C ALA A 31 -3.44 -1.49 0.81
N THR A 32 -3.21 -0.34 0.19
CA THR A 32 -2.08 -0.18 -0.71
C THR A 32 -0.79 -0.27 0.10
N ILE A 33 0.00 -1.32 -0.15
CA ILE A 33 1.33 -1.52 0.44
C ILE A 33 2.35 -0.88 -0.48
N LYS A 34 3.32 -0.16 0.09
CA LYS A 34 4.44 0.42 -0.66
C LYS A 34 5.77 -0.21 -0.25
N TYR A 35 6.59 -0.53 -1.26
CA TYR A 35 8.02 -0.79 -1.13
C TYR A 35 8.80 0.24 -1.93
N ASP A 36 9.83 0.80 -1.32
CA ASP A 36 10.91 1.47 -2.06
C ASP A 36 11.97 0.41 -2.39
N PHE A 37 12.64 0.56 -3.52
CA PHE A 37 13.78 -0.28 -3.87
C PHE A 37 14.95 0.54 -4.39
N THR A 38 16.15 0.04 -4.14
CA THR A 38 17.41 0.61 -4.64
C THR A 38 18.13 -0.44 -5.46
N VAL A 39 18.52 -0.07 -6.66
CA VAL A 39 19.43 -0.84 -7.51
C VAL A 39 20.83 -0.31 -7.31
N ASP A 40 21.76 -1.16 -6.91
CA ASP A 40 23.18 -0.85 -6.82
C ASP A 40 23.91 -1.56 -7.96
N VAL A 41 24.53 -0.79 -8.87
CA VAL A 41 25.25 -1.35 -10.02
C VAL A 41 26.67 -1.73 -9.62
N GLU A 42 26.99 -3.00 -9.76
CA GLU A 42 28.25 -3.58 -9.28
C GLU A 42 29.28 -3.74 -10.40
N THR A 43 28.82 -3.92 -11.64
CA THR A 43 29.69 -4.14 -12.81
C THR A 43 29.28 -3.32 -14.05
N GLY A 44 30.15 -3.30 -15.06
CA GLY A 44 29.96 -2.57 -16.31
C GLY A 44 30.26 -1.07 -16.22
N ASP A 45 29.87 -0.33 -17.26
CA ASP A 45 30.19 1.09 -17.41
C ASP A 45 29.46 2.01 -16.42
N LEU A 46 28.36 1.53 -15.84
CA LEU A 46 27.59 2.21 -14.79
C LEU A 46 27.97 1.77 -13.36
N ALA A 47 29.02 0.96 -13.19
CA ALA A 47 29.43 0.45 -11.87
C ALA A 47 29.67 1.58 -10.85
N GLY A 48 29.15 1.39 -9.64
CA GLY A 48 29.21 2.35 -8.53
C GLY A 48 28.09 3.38 -8.52
N ASN A 49 27.19 3.37 -9.51
CA ASN A 49 25.96 4.16 -9.47
C ASN A 49 24.85 3.40 -8.74
N SER A 50 23.92 4.15 -8.15
CA SER A 50 22.69 3.61 -7.57
C SER A 50 21.48 4.32 -8.16
N TYR A 51 20.40 3.55 -8.35
CA TYR A 51 19.13 4.01 -8.91
C TYR A 51 17.99 3.63 -7.97
N GLN A 52 16.93 4.44 -7.95
CA GLN A 52 15.82 4.27 -7.00
C GLN A 52 14.50 4.11 -7.73
N GLY A 53 13.63 3.29 -7.13
CA GLY A 53 12.26 3.12 -7.57
C GLY A 53 11.35 2.75 -6.42
N TYR A 54 10.09 2.55 -6.74
CA TYR A 54 9.12 2.01 -5.80
C TYR A 54 8.07 1.21 -6.54
N PHE A 55 7.39 0.34 -5.80
CA PHE A 55 6.16 -0.27 -6.27
C PHE A 55 5.09 -0.25 -5.18
N THR A 56 3.84 -0.30 -5.61
CA THR A 56 2.67 -0.44 -4.73
C THR A 56 1.73 -1.51 -5.22
N TYR A 57 1.09 -2.25 -4.31
CA TYR A 57 0.07 -3.25 -4.64
C TYR A 57 -1.05 -3.25 -3.60
N ASP A 58 -2.22 -3.78 -3.97
CA ASP A 58 -3.35 -4.00 -3.07
C ASP A 58 -3.18 -5.35 -2.31
N ASP A 59 -3.11 -5.32 -0.97
CA ASP A 59 -2.94 -6.51 -0.12
C ASP A 59 -4.23 -7.34 0.07
N THR A 60 -5.34 -7.04 -0.62
CA THR A 60 -6.64 -7.73 -0.46
C THR A 60 -6.54 -9.26 -0.53
N PHE A 61 -5.67 -9.78 -1.41
CA PHE A 61 -5.49 -11.21 -1.64
C PHE A 61 -4.13 -11.74 -1.19
N GLN A 62 -3.46 -11.03 -0.27
CA GLN A 62 -2.27 -11.55 0.37
C GLN A 62 -2.66 -12.55 1.48
N PHE A 63 -2.22 -13.78 1.32
CA PHE A 63 -2.30 -14.87 2.26
C PHE A 63 -0.86 -15.16 2.71
N ASP A 64 -0.51 -14.93 3.98
CA ASP A 64 0.84 -15.14 4.56
C ASP A 64 1.30 -16.63 4.56
N SER A 65 1.12 -17.35 3.45
CA SER A 65 1.36 -18.77 3.22
C SER A 65 1.33 -19.07 1.72
N GLY A 66 2.28 -19.87 1.23
CA GLY A 66 2.36 -20.29 -0.17
C GLY A 66 2.98 -19.25 -1.09
N PHE A 67 2.97 -19.55 -2.39
CA PHE A 67 3.44 -18.62 -3.42
C PHE A 67 2.34 -17.66 -3.80
N GLU A 68 2.67 -16.37 -3.86
CA GLU A 68 1.74 -15.29 -4.16
C GLU A 68 2.34 -14.36 -5.22
N ARG A 69 1.48 -13.83 -6.10
CA ARG A 69 1.91 -12.98 -7.21
C ARG A 69 0.92 -11.85 -7.42
N PHE A 70 1.45 -10.64 -7.44
CA PHE A 70 0.72 -9.40 -7.74
C PHE A 70 1.13 -8.89 -9.11
N ASN A 71 0.18 -8.44 -9.91
CA ASN A 71 0.40 -7.86 -11.25
C ASN A 71 -0.48 -6.63 -11.51
N SER A 72 -0.15 -5.88 -12.56
CA SER A 72 -0.82 -4.60 -12.87
C SER A 72 -2.28 -4.71 -13.29
N ARG A 73 -2.74 -5.89 -13.74
CA ARG A 73 -4.13 -6.07 -14.21
C ARG A 73 -5.09 -6.40 -13.07
N SER A 74 -4.68 -7.28 -12.17
CA SER A 74 -5.57 -7.88 -11.17
C SER A 74 -5.41 -7.28 -9.79
N ASP A 75 -4.24 -6.75 -9.47
CA ASP A 75 -3.84 -6.50 -8.08
C ASP A 75 -3.33 -5.06 -7.85
N ASP A 76 -3.71 -4.15 -8.77
CA ASP A 76 -3.37 -2.73 -8.76
C ASP A 76 -1.87 -2.47 -8.56
N LEU A 77 -1.03 -3.35 -9.10
CA LEU A 77 0.42 -3.18 -9.06
C LEU A 77 0.81 -1.98 -9.91
N SER A 78 1.41 -0.97 -9.27
CA SER A 78 2.08 0.15 -9.93
C SER A 78 3.56 0.14 -9.60
N VAL A 79 4.39 0.47 -10.57
CA VAL A 79 5.85 0.50 -10.47
C VAL A 79 6.34 1.82 -11.03
N VAL A 80 7.32 2.44 -10.37
CA VAL A 80 8.08 3.57 -10.91
C VAL A 80 9.55 3.32 -10.65
N PHE A 81 10.37 3.43 -11.69
CA PHE A 81 11.81 3.27 -11.58
C PHE A 81 12.56 4.31 -12.40
N ASP A 82 13.41 5.09 -11.74
CA ASP A 82 14.25 6.08 -12.41
C ASP A 82 15.63 5.47 -12.70
N PHE A 83 15.82 5.00 -13.93
CA PHE A 83 17.06 4.40 -14.39
C PHE A 83 17.72 5.26 -15.46
N ASN A 84 18.97 5.65 -15.20
CA ASN A 84 19.80 6.39 -16.16
C ASN A 84 19.13 7.63 -16.79
N GLY A 85 18.36 8.36 -15.98
CA GLY A 85 17.66 9.58 -16.42
C GLY A 85 16.35 9.35 -17.18
N VAL A 86 15.89 8.10 -17.25
CA VAL A 86 14.58 7.72 -17.81
C VAL A 86 13.71 7.12 -16.70
N THR A 87 12.47 7.57 -16.63
CA THR A 87 11.46 7.02 -15.71
C THR A 87 10.68 5.93 -16.42
N TYR A 88 10.72 4.73 -15.87
CA TYR A 88 9.97 3.57 -16.32
C TYR A 88 8.79 3.30 -15.38
N THR A 89 7.70 2.82 -15.95
CA THR A 89 6.45 2.50 -15.25
C THR A 89 6.00 1.07 -15.54
N GLU A 90 5.02 0.55 -14.81
CA GLU A 90 4.46 -0.78 -15.12
C GLU A 90 3.99 -0.92 -16.57
N ALA A 91 3.56 0.18 -17.20
CA ALA A 91 3.12 0.20 -18.59
C ALA A 91 4.24 -0.09 -19.61
N ASP A 92 5.50 0.07 -19.20
CA ASP A 92 6.66 -0.19 -20.03
C ASP A 92 7.07 -1.68 -20.01
N ASP A 93 6.57 -2.48 -19.06
CA ASP A 93 6.89 -3.90 -18.96
C ASP A 93 6.47 -4.68 -20.22
N PHE A 94 7.29 -5.63 -20.66
CA PHE A 94 7.01 -6.40 -21.87
C PHE A 94 5.79 -7.31 -21.79
N LEU A 95 5.36 -7.67 -20.57
CA LEU A 95 4.15 -8.44 -20.32
C LEU A 95 2.96 -7.53 -19.97
N PHE A 96 3.11 -6.21 -19.98
CA PHE A 96 2.00 -5.31 -19.68
C PHE A 96 0.75 -5.64 -20.55
N PRO A 97 -0.46 -5.72 -19.96
CA PRO A 97 -0.81 -5.38 -18.59
C PRO A 97 -0.81 -6.55 -17.61
N VAL A 98 -0.28 -7.72 -17.98
CA VAL A 98 -0.22 -8.88 -17.08
C VAL A 98 1.11 -9.01 -16.33
N GLY A 99 2.10 -8.18 -16.65
CA GLY A 99 3.30 -7.90 -15.86
C GLY A 99 3.43 -6.37 -15.65
N PRO A 100 4.38 -5.89 -14.82
CA PRO A 100 5.40 -6.63 -14.08
C PRO A 100 4.80 -7.50 -12.96
N TYR A 101 5.65 -8.28 -12.28
CA TYR A 101 5.26 -9.12 -11.14
C TYR A 101 5.96 -8.71 -9.86
N VAL A 102 5.25 -8.76 -8.74
CA VAL A 102 5.87 -8.84 -7.41
C VAL A 102 5.47 -10.17 -6.80
N ASP A 103 6.47 -10.94 -6.40
CA ASP A 103 6.28 -12.29 -5.90
C ASP A 103 6.60 -12.39 -4.41
N PHE A 104 5.84 -13.23 -3.72
CA PHE A 104 6.01 -13.54 -2.31
C PHE A 104 6.02 -15.05 -2.08
N GLN A 105 6.73 -15.47 -1.04
CA GLN A 105 6.70 -16.83 -0.51
C GLN A 105 6.39 -16.76 0.97
N ASP A 106 5.28 -17.36 1.39
CA ASP A 106 4.84 -17.39 2.78
C ASP A 106 4.75 -15.98 3.42
N GLY A 107 4.31 -14.98 2.62
CA GLY A 107 4.22 -13.56 3.02
C GLY A 107 5.55 -12.78 2.97
N GLU A 108 6.67 -13.45 2.70
CA GLU A 108 7.98 -12.82 2.52
C GLU A 108 8.19 -12.41 1.07
N LEU A 109 8.67 -11.18 0.84
CA LEU A 109 8.94 -10.66 -0.50
C LEU A 109 10.10 -11.44 -1.13
N LEU A 110 9.87 -12.00 -2.31
CA LEU A 110 10.94 -12.54 -3.17
C LEU A 110 11.59 -11.41 -3.97
N GLY A 111 10.77 -10.56 -4.59
CA GLY A 111 11.24 -9.38 -5.30
C GLY A 111 10.33 -8.93 -6.43
N LEU A 112 10.85 -8.02 -7.25
CA LEU A 112 10.20 -7.50 -8.45
C LEU A 112 10.70 -8.27 -9.68
N ASN A 113 9.81 -8.56 -10.62
CA ASN A 113 10.15 -8.96 -11.99
C ASN A 113 9.69 -7.83 -12.90
N PHE A 114 10.63 -7.04 -13.41
CA PHE A 114 10.33 -5.88 -14.26
C PHE A 114 11.33 -5.78 -15.41
N VAL A 115 10.82 -5.91 -16.63
CA VAL A 115 11.62 -5.95 -17.85
C VAL A 115 10.94 -5.07 -18.90
N PRO A 116 11.38 -3.80 -19.06
CA PRO A 116 10.77 -2.92 -20.02
C PRO A 116 10.94 -3.40 -21.46
N ASN A 117 9.89 -3.35 -22.27
CA ASN A 117 9.98 -3.66 -23.69
C ASN A 117 10.62 -2.50 -24.46
N PHE A 118 11.75 -2.77 -25.11
CA PHE A 118 12.22 -1.92 -26.19
C PHE A 118 12.33 -2.73 -27.49
N PHE A 119 11.75 -2.17 -28.55
CA PHE A 119 11.76 -2.78 -29.87
C PHE A 119 13.20 -3.09 -30.33
N VAL A 120 13.44 -4.37 -30.66
CA VAL A 120 14.59 -4.87 -31.45
C VAL A 120 15.91 -5.09 -30.68
N PHE A 121 15.88 -5.78 -29.54
CA PHE A 121 17.04 -6.48 -28.89
C PHE A 121 17.80 -5.79 -27.75
N ASP A 122 17.38 -4.63 -27.27
CA ASP A 122 18.01 -4.00 -26.10
C ASP A 122 16.97 -3.80 -24.98
N PHE A 123 17.12 -4.56 -23.88
CA PHE A 123 16.38 -4.30 -22.65
C PHE A 123 17.17 -3.25 -21.87
N PRO A 124 16.60 -2.06 -21.59
CA PRO A 124 17.33 -1.04 -20.83
C PRO A 124 17.77 -1.58 -19.48
N PHE A 125 16.98 -2.49 -18.90
CA PHE A 125 17.37 -3.33 -17.78
C PHE A 125 16.46 -4.55 -17.63
N GLU A 126 16.86 -5.46 -16.76
CA GLU A 126 16.03 -6.51 -16.17
C GLU A 126 16.20 -6.49 -14.65
N ILE A 127 15.08 -6.51 -13.91
CA ILE A 127 15.04 -6.85 -12.48
C ILE A 127 14.30 -8.17 -12.36
N ARG A 128 14.90 -9.19 -11.73
CA ARG A 128 14.32 -10.54 -11.57
C ARG A 128 15.15 -11.39 -10.62
N ASP A 129 14.73 -12.63 -10.43
CA ASP A 129 15.57 -13.66 -9.82
C ASP A 129 16.73 -14.07 -10.75
N GLU A 130 17.91 -14.32 -10.18
CA GLU A 130 19.13 -14.68 -10.91
C GLU A 130 18.96 -16.02 -11.65
N ASP A 131 18.29 -16.98 -11.01
CA ASP A 131 18.11 -18.35 -11.48
C ASP A 131 16.79 -18.56 -12.26
N ASN A 132 15.82 -17.63 -12.14
CA ASN A 132 14.49 -17.76 -12.75
C ASN A 132 13.92 -16.44 -13.32
N ASP A 133 13.92 -16.34 -14.64
CA ASP A 133 13.43 -15.18 -15.39
C ASP A 133 11.94 -14.86 -15.23
N ARG A 134 11.16 -15.77 -14.64
CA ARG A 134 9.72 -15.58 -14.43
C ARG A 134 9.36 -15.22 -13.00
N ILE A 135 10.32 -15.12 -12.08
CA ILE A 135 10.09 -14.81 -10.67
C ILE A 135 10.74 -13.46 -10.34
N GLY A 136 10.12 -12.71 -9.45
CA GLY A 136 10.70 -11.49 -8.91
C GLY A 136 11.84 -11.79 -7.94
N GLY A 137 12.92 -11.02 -8.01
CA GLY A 137 14.12 -11.27 -7.23
C GLY A 137 14.96 -10.01 -7.03
N ASP A 138 16.17 -10.20 -6.54
CA ASP A 138 17.10 -9.14 -6.16
C ASP A 138 18.26 -8.97 -7.15
N PHE A 139 18.19 -9.57 -8.34
CA PHE A 139 19.21 -9.45 -9.37
C PHE A 139 18.83 -8.37 -10.39
N PHE A 140 19.82 -7.55 -10.75
CA PHE A 140 19.68 -6.49 -11.74
C PHE A 140 20.68 -6.68 -12.87
N THR A 141 20.23 -6.48 -14.11
CA THR A 141 21.12 -6.36 -15.26
C THR A 141 20.70 -5.19 -16.14
N TYR A 142 21.64 -4.64 -16.89
CA TYR A 142 21.36 -3.75 -18.00
C TYR A 142 22.18 -4.14 -19.21
N GLY A 143 21.65 -3.83 -20.40
CA GLY A 143 22.32 -4.11 -21.65
C GLY A 143 21.70 -3.30 -22.78
N ASP A 144 22.40 -2.26 -23.25
CA ASP A 144 22.08 -1.63 -24.52
C ASP A 144 23.34 -1.23 -25.30
N PHE A 145 23.17 -1.05 -26.62
CA PHE A 145 24.27 -0.73 -27.53
C PHE A 145 25.09 0.52 -27.15
N PHE A 146 24.48 1.50 -26.47
CA PHE A 146 25.08 2.77 -26.07
C PHE A 146 25.60 2.78 -24.62
N LEU A 147 25.01 2.02 -23.72
CA LEU A 147 25.34 1.96 -22.29
C LEU A 147 26.30 0.82 -21.93
N GLY A 148 26.53 -0.11 -22.86
CA GLY A 148 27.22 -1.34 -22.56
C GLY A 148 26.32 -2.27 -21.75
N SER A 149 26.95 -3.10 -20.92
CA SER A 149 26.23 -4.06 -20.09
C SER A 149 26.86 -4.18 -18.72
N GLY A 150 26.05 -4.48 -17.72
CA GLY A 150 26.51 -4.75 -16.39
C GLY A 150 25.41 -5.31 -15.51
N GLU A 151 25.80 -5.62 -14.29
CA GLU A 151 25.00 -6.35 -13.32
C GLU A 151 25.04 -5.61 -11.98
N GLY A 152 24.07 -5.93 -11.14
CA GLY A 152 23.95 -5.37 -9.81
C GLY A 152 22.94 -6.11 -8.97
N SER A 153 22.65 -5.55 -7.81
CA SER A 153 21.69 -6.08 -6.85
C SER A 153 20.57 -5.08 -6.58
N VAL A 154 19.43 -5.60 -6.12
CA VAL A 154 18.25 -4.83 -5.75
C VAL A 154 17.94 -5.05 -4.29
N THR A 155 17.80 -3.95 -3.55
CA THR A 155 17.41 -4.00 -2.13
C THR A 155 16.03 -3.38 -1.95
N TYR A 156 15.22 -3.98 -1.07
CA TYR A 156 13.83 -3.59 -0.85
C TYR A 156 13.61 -3.07 0.58
N ALA A 157 12.82 -2.00 0.71
CA ALA A 157 12.42 -1.43 1.98
C ALA A 157 10.89 -1.29 2.03
N LYS A 158 10.23 -2.08 2.90
CA LYS A 158 8.80 -1.93 3.16
C LYS A 158 8.55 -0.61 3.87
N VAL A 159 7.83 0.31 3.21
CA VAL A 159 7.48 1.63 3.77
C VAL A 159 6.24 1.53 4.65
N GLY A 160 5.28 0.68 4.27
CA GLY A 160 4.05 0.41 5.03
C GLY A 160 2.77 0.65 4.24
N LYS A 161 1.65 0.79 4.95
CA LYS A 161 0.31 1.05 4.38
C LYS A 161 0.19 2.52 3.98
N VAL A 162 -0.15 2.79 2.72
CA VAL A 162 -0.48 4.14 2.23
C VAL A 162 -1.94 4.43 2.61
N PRO A 163 -2.24 5.48 3.42
CA PRO A 163 -3.61 5.75 3.83
C PRO A 163 -4.51 6.10 2.65
N GLU A 164 -5.63 5.39 2.51
CA GLU A 164 -6.63 5.74 1.51
C GLU A 164 -7.25 7.12 1.80
N PRO A 165 -7.55 7.93 0.76
CA PRO A 165 -8.15 9.25 0.95
C PRO A 165 -9.45 9.27 1.77
N ALA A 166 -10.22 8.17 1.75
CA ALA A 166 -11.49 8.06 2.48
C ALA A 166 -11.30 8.01 4.01
N THR A 167 -10.20 7.43 4.51
CA THR A 167 -9.92 7.33 5.95
C THR A 167 -9.68 8.71 6.58
N ILE A 168 -9.04 9.61 5.83
CA ILE A 168 -8.75 10.99 6.27
C ILE A 168 -10.04 11.78 6.45
N LEU A 169 -11.03 11.59 5.56
CA LEU A 169 -12.31 12.27 5.64
C LEU A 169 -13.15 11.77 6.83
N GLY A 170 -13.09 10.47 7.17
CA GLY A 170 -13.81 9.90 8.31
C GLY A 170 -13.44 10.51 9.67
N LEU A 171 -12.16 10.86 9.89
CA LEU A 171 -11.71 11.52 11.12
C LEU A 171 -12.22 12.97 11.23
N SER A 172 -12.36 13.67 10.11
CA SER A 172 -12.80 15.07 10.09
C SER A 172 -14.27 15.25 10.52
N VAL A 173 -15.15 14.30 10.17
CA VAL A 173 -16.58 14.35 10.51
C VAL A 173 -16.82 14.08 12.00
N LEU A 174 -16.03 13.20 12.63
CA LEU A 174 -16.11 12.95 14.07
C LEU A 174 -15.65 14.18 14.88
N GLY A 175 -14.59 14.86 14.44
CA GLY A 175 -14.11 16.09 15.07
C GLY A 175 -15.13 17.24 15.02
N ALA A 176 -15.82 17.42 13.89
CA ALA A 176 -16.84 18.45 13.74
C ALA A 176 -18.09 18.19 14.61
N SER A 177 -18.50 16.92 14.73
CA SER A 177 -19.68 16.52 15.51
C SER A 177 -19.50 16.73 17.02
N LEU A 178 -18.28 16.55 17.54
CA LEU A 178 -17.94 16.79 18.96
C LEU A 178 -17.88 18.30 19.32
N LEU A 179 -17.57 19.16 18.36
CA LEU A 179 -17.52 20.62 18.58
C LEU A 179 -18.91 21.28 18.51
N LEU A 180 -19.86 20.69 17.77
CA LEU A 180 -21.22 21.21 17.64
C LEU A 180 -22.15 20.82 18.81
N GLY A 181 -21.74 19.89 19.68
CA GLY A 181 -22.51 19.47 20.86
C GLY A 181 -22.46 20.43 22.06
N LYS A 182 -21.62 21.47 22.02
CA LYS A 182 -21.47 22.45 23.12
C LYS A 182 -22.16 23.78 22.83
N LYS A 183 -23.49 23.78 22.76
CA LYS A 183 -24.27 25.00 23.07
C LYS A 183 -25.68 24.68 23.57
N LYS A 184 -25.81 24.42 24.87
CA LYS A 184 -27.08 24.59 25.60
C LYS A 184 -27.13 26.03 26.13
N GLY A 185 -28.26 26.67 25.87
CA GLY A 185 -28.45 28.11 25.95
C GLY A 185 -28.43 28.71 27.36
N SER A 186 -28.22 30.02 27.38
CA SER A 186 -28.64 30.89 28.45
C SER A 186 -29.57 31.93 27.83
N SER A 187 -30.87 31.71 27.95
CA SER A 187 -31.83 32.80 27.86
C SER A 187 -31.90 33.42 29.26
N GLN A 188 -31.46 34.66 29.39
CA GLN A 188 -31.82 35.49 30.53
C GLN A 188 -32.61 36.68 29.99
N ASN A 189 -33.92 36.62 30.21
CA ASN A 189 -34.78 37.79 30.30
C ASN A 189 -34.45 38.50 31.61
N ALA A 190 -34.08 39.78 31.52
CA ALA A 190 -34.47 40.87 32.42
C ALA A 190 -33.96 42.19 31.83
#